data_AF-A0AAU9BG53-F1
#
_entry.id   AF-A0AAU9BG53-F1
#
_cell.length_a   1.000
_cell.length_b   1.000
_cell.length_c   1.000
_cell.angle_alpha   90.00
_cell.angle_beta   90.00
_cell.angle_gamma   90.00
#
_symmetry.space_group_name_H-M   'P 1'
#
loop_
_entity.id
_entity.type
_entity.pdbx_description
1 polymer ?
#
loop_
_entity_poly.entity_id
_entity_poly.type
_entity_poly.pdbx_seq_one_letter_code
_entity_poly.pdbx_strand_id
1 'polypeptide(L)'
;MSVTTAELAYCMTLPPKRAVSYLKSKGYSFTWDWEEMWQDAHARAFTVAKVTRLDILEDIRSALQQALDEGKTDRWFRQQLEPELQRKGWWGPRDTTDPVTGEPVTIQQGSPWRLDTIFRTNMSVLYSAGRWAEQMENVDDRPYWMYTGINDSHTRKSHLALHGLVLRYDDPFWQAFYPPNGWRCRCGVIALSAADVRARGLKVSDSGSAMGWELKLVSEKTGEMQNVATFNTGTTKVATDVGWSYAPGAAYRPDLARYQGTLQPLAQQELRG
;
A
#
# COMPACT_ATOMS: atom_id res chain seq x y z
N MET A 1 5.12 9.38 -32.35
CA MET A 1 6.54 9.63 -32.06
C MET A 1 7.13 8.38 -31.45
N SER A 2 8.18 7.79 -32.03
CA SER A 2 8.85 6.62 -31.45
C SER A 2 9.78 7.08 -30.33
N VAL A 3 9.58 6.56 -29.12
CA VAL A 3 10.45 6.86 -27.98
C VAL A 3 11.78 6.11 -28.16
N THR A 4 12.89 6.83 -28.11
CA THR A 4 14.23 6.26 -28.22
C THR A 4 14.63 5.52 -26.95
N THR A 5 15.61 4.62 -27.03
CA THR A 5 16.15 3.91 -25.86
C THR A 5 16.70 4.86 -24.80
N ALA A 6 17.27 6.00 -25.21
CA ALA A 6 17.76 7.03 -24.30
C ALA A 6 16.62 7.77 -23.59
N GLU A 7 15.53 8.06 -24.28
CA GLU A 7 14.32 8.65 -23.69
C GLU A 7 13.61 7.66 -22.76
N LEU A 8 13.57 6.37 -23.10
CA LEU A 8 13.06 5.32 -22.21
C LEU A 8 13.92 5.19 -20.95
N ALA A 9 15.25 5.20 -21.08
CA ALA A 9 16.17 5.17 -19.95
C ALA A 9 16.01 6.40 -19.05
N TYR A 10 15.85 7.59 -19.64
CA TYR A 10 15.56 8.81 -18.88
C TYR A 10 14.20 8.72 -18.16
N CYS A 11 13.15 8.24 -18.82
CA CYS A 11 11.83 8.03 -18.20
C CYS A 11 11.88 7.04 -17.03
N MET A 12 12.75 6.02 -17.08
CA MET A 12 12.97 5.08 -15.95
C MET A 12 13.67 5.72 -14.75
N THR A 13 14.30 6.89 -14.91
CA THR A 13 14.93 7.65 -13.82
C THR A 13 14.03 8.72 -13.20
N LEU A 14 12.86 8.99 -13.79
CA LEU A 14 11.93 9.98 -13.27
C LEU A 14 11.25 9.47 -12.00
N PRO A 15 11.10 10.31 -10.96
CA PRO A 15 10.42 9.91 -9.74
C PRO A 15 8.94 9.59 -10.00
N PRO A 16 8.36 8.63 -9.26
CA PRO A 16 6.95 8.29 -9.33
C PRO A 16 6.12 9.42 -8.69
N LYS A 17 5.83 10.49 -9.45
CA LYS A 17 5.24 11.74 -8.96
C LYS A 17 4.02 11.53 -8.06
N ARG A 18 3.17 10.53 -8.34
CA ARG A 18 1.98 10.23 -7.52
C ARG A 18 2.29 9.55 -6.21
N ALA A 19 3.21 8.57 -6.20
CA ALA A 19 3.68 7.96 -4.96
C ALA A 19 4.38 9.01 -4.07
N VAL A 20 5.18 9.90 -4.68
CA VAL A 20 5.81 11.04 -4.00
C VAL A 20 4.76 11.99 -3.41
N SER A 21 3.75 12.40 -4.20
CA SER A 21 2.70 13.30 -3.74
C SER A 21 1.87 12.68 -2.62
N TYR A 22 1.57 11.39 -2.74
CA TYR A 22 0.85 10.63 -1.72
C TYR A 22 1.64 10.59 -0.40
N LEU A 23 2.96 10.30 -0.42
CA LEU A 23 3.77 10.36 0.81
C LEU A 23 3.80 11.79 1.41
N LYS A 24 3.98 12.82 0.58
CA LYS A 24 3.99 14.22 1.03
C LYS A 24 2.68 14.66 1.68
N SER A 25 1.55 14.12 1.22
CA SER A 25 0.23 14.42 1.80
C SER A 25 0.00 13.79 3.19
N LYS A 26 0.84 12.85 3.64
CA LYS A 26 0.67 12.19 4.93
C LYS A 26 1.26 13.00 6.09
N GLY A 27 0.42 13.22 7.12
CA GLY A 27 0.86 13.69 8.44
C GLY A 27 1.65 12.63 9.21
N TYR A 28 2.05 12.93 10.44
CA TYR A 28 2.68 11.95 11.35
C TYR A 28 1.66 11.40 12.34
N SER A 29 1.75 10.11 12.68
CA SER A 29 1.02 9.50 13.80
C SER A 29 1.87 8.42 14.49
N PHE A 30 1.61 8.13 15.77
CA PHE A 30 2.31 7.09 16.54
C PHE A 30 1.42 5.86 16.64
N THR A 31 1.98 4.65 16.43
CA THR A 31 1.22 3.39 16.55
C THR A 31 2.05 2.34 17.28
N TRP A 32 1.41 1.58 18.17
CA TRP A 32 2.08 0.50 18.89
C TRP A 32 2.12 -0.76 18.02
N ASP A 33 0.99 -1.17 17.44
CA ASP A 33 0.95 -2.17 16.39
C ASP A 33 0.46 -1.57 15.06
N TRP A 34 0.90 -2.16 13.93
CA TRP A 34 0.47 -1.69 12.60
C TRP A 34 -1.03 -1.89 12.38
N GLU A 35 -1.58 -2.93 13.03
CA GLU A 35 -2.96 -3.39 12.95
C GLU A 35 -3.93 -2.49 13.75
N GLU A 36 -3.43 -1.78 14.76
CA GLU A 36 -4.21 -0.82 15.56
C GLU A 36 -4.59 0.45 14.79
N MET A 37 -3.83 0.81 13.74
CA MET A 37 -4.16 2.01 12.99
C MET A 37 -5.31 1.75 12.03
N TRP A 38 -6.40 2.50 12.25
CA TRP A 38 -7.59 2.45 11.40
C TRP A 38 -7.21 2.73 9.93
N GLN A 39 -7.86 2.06 8.99
CA GLN A 39 -7.56 2.09 7.54
C GLN A 39 -7.50 3.52 6.96
N ASP A 40 -8.35 4.42 7.47
CA ASP A 40 -8.36 5.85 7.13
C ASP A 40 -7.12 6.61 7.67
N ALA A 41 -6.54 6.16 8.78
CA ALA A 41 -5.33 6.73 9.36
C ALA A 41 -4.06 6.22 8.65
N HIS A 42 -4.02 4.98 8.14
CA HIS A 42 -2.97 4.53 7.19
C HIS A 42 -2.96 5.35 5.91
N ALA A 43 -4.14 5.75 5.44
CA ALA A 43 -4.27 6.64 4.29
C ALA A 43 -3.80 8.09 4.56
N ARG A 44 -3.95 8.60 5.79
CA ARG A 44 -3.75 10.02 6.13
C ARG A 44 -2.46 10.30 6.93
N ALA A 45 -1.87 9.31 7.58
CA ALA A 45 -0.69 9.45 8.43
C ALA A 45 0.37 8.37 8.15
N PHE A 46 1.63 8.78 8.18
CA PHE A 46 2.78 7.88 8.12
C PHE A 46 3.10 7.36 9.52
N THR A 47 3.14 6.03 9.67
CA THR A 47 3.45 5.38 10.94
C THR A 47 4.35 4.18 10.73
N VAL A 48 5.04 3.81 11.80
CA VAL A 48 5.83 2.58 11.88
C VAL A 48 5.51 1.96 13.23
N ALA A 49 5.05 0.70 13.22
CA ALA A 49 4.71 -0.02 14.45
C ALA A 49 5.86 0.08 15.46
N LYS A 50 5.54 0.31 16.74
CA LYS A 50 6.46 0.44 17.89
C LYS A 50 7.53 1.52 17.73
N VAL A 51 7.29 2.50 16.87
CA VAL A 51 8.05 3.76 16.84
C VAL A 51 7.20 4.83 17.53
N THR A 52 7.42 5.00 18.83
CA THR A 52 6.76 6.02 19.67
C THR A 52 7.59 7.30 19.81
N ARG A 53 8.68 7.39 19.04
CA ARG A 53 9.63 8.50 19.04
C ARG A 53 9.52 9.27 17.72
N LEU A 54 9.18 10.55 17.82
CA LEU A 54 9.00 11.41 16.65
C LEU A 54 10.27 11.46 15.81
N ASP A 55 11.41 11.72 16.43
CA ASP A 55 12.70 11.86 15.75
C ASP A 55 13.09 10.61 14.93
N ILE A 56 12.76 9.41 15.42
CA ILE A 56 12.96 8.15 14.69
C ILE A 56 12.00 8.03 13.51
N LEU A 57 10.73 8.38 13.73
CA LEU A 57 9.71 8.35 12.68
C LEU A 57 10.02 9.34 11.54
N GLU A 58 10.54 10.51 11.88
CA GLU A 58 10.99 11.54 10.94
C GLU A 58 12.17 11.07 10.09
N ASP A 59 13.19 10.44 10.70
CA ASP A 59 14.33 9.88 9.95
C ASP A 59 13.85 8.82 8.94
N ILE A 60 13.00 7.90 9.40
CA ILE A 60 12.48 6.82 8.56
C ILE A 60 11.67 7.41 7.39
N ARG A 61 10.77 8.35 7.68
CA ARG A 61 9.96 9.01 6.64
C ARG A 61 10.85 9.74 5.63
N SER A 62 11.85 10.46 6.11
CA SER A 62 12.77 11.23 5.25
C SER A 62 13.59 10.30 4.34
N ALA A 63 14.09 9.19 4.88
CA ALA A 63 14.80 8.19 4.08
C ALA A 63 13.88 7.51 3.05
N LEU A 64 12.62 7.23 3.38
CA LEU A 64 11.64 6.72 2.41
C LEU A 64 11.31 7.74 1.32
N GLN A 65 11.15 9.01 1.69
CA GLN A 65 10.90 10.09 0.75
C GLN A 65 12.08 10.23 -0.23
N GLN A 66 13.30 10.24 0.27
CA GLN A 66 14.50 10.26 -0.57
C GLN A 66 14.60 9.02 -1.46
N ALA A 67 14.24 7.84 -0.94
CA ALA A 67 14.23 6.63 -1.74
C ALA A 67 13.20 6.68 -2.89
N LEU A 68 12.04 7.28 -2.67
CA LEU A 68 11.05 7.52 -3.71
C LEU A 68 11.50 8.58 -4.72
N ASP A 69 12.04 9.71 -4.24
CA ASP A 69 12.43 10.84 -5.10
C ASP A 69 13.63 10.52 -5.98
N GLU A 70 14.59 9.74 -5.47
CA GLU A 70 15.86 9.45 -6.15
C GLU A 70 15.99 7.99 -6.62
N GLY A 71 14.96 7.17 -6.46
CA GLY A 71 14.98 5.75 -6.87
C GLY A 71 15.99 4.90 -6.08
N LYS A 72 16.15 5.16 -4.77
CA LYS A 72 17.09 4.39 -3.94
C LYS A 72 16.57 2.99 -3.59
N THR A 73 17.51 2.10 -3.29
CA THR A 73 17.24 0.70 -2.96
C THR A 73 17.05 0.47 -1.45
N ASP A 74 16.52 -0.70 -1.09
CA ASP A 74 16.45 -1.18 0.29
C ASP A 74 17.83 -1.24 0.96
N ARG A 75 18.88 -1.59 0.17
CA ARG A 75 20.26 -1.63 0.64
C ARG A 75 20.72 -0.23 1.06
N TRP A 76 20.48 0.77 0.20
CA TRP A 76 20.80 2.15 0.51
C TRP A 76 20.03 2.60 1.76
N PHE A 77 18.74 2.32 1.82
CA PHE A 77 17.88 2.70 2.95
C PHE A 77 18.42 2.16 4.29
N ARG A 78 18.82 0.88 4.32
CA ARG A 78 19.47 0.28 5.50
C ARG A 78 20.80 0.94 5.85
N GLN A 79 21.66 1.14 4.85
CA GLN A 79 22.98 1.77 5.06
C GLN A 79 22.88 3.20 5.61
N GLN A 80 21.83 3.94 5.23
CA GLN A 80 21.60 5.29 5.76
C GLN A 80 21.03 5.27 7.18
N LEU A 81 20.01 4.45 7.43
CA LEU A 81 19.30 4.50 8.72
C LEU A 81 19.98 3.73 9.84
N GLU A 82 20.66 2.61 9.55
CA GLU A 82 21.23 1.78 10.61
C GLU A 82 22.20 2.53 11.54
N PRO A 83 23.21 3.28 11.04
CA PRO A 83 24.10 4.05 11.90
C PRO A 83 23.36 5.14 12.70
N GLU A 84 22.40 5.81 12.07
CA GLU A 84 21.66 6.91 12.71
C GLU A 84 20.75 6.40 13.84
N LEU A 85 20.04 5.30 13.60
CA LEU A 85 19.19 4.66 14.59
C LEU A 85 20.01 4.07 15.74
N GLN A 86 21.19 3.49 15.46
CA GLN A 86 22.14 3.05 16.48
C GLN A 86 22.62 4.22 17.34
N ARG A 87 23.04 5.33 16.72
CA ARG A 87 23.47 6.55 17.39
C ARG A 87 22.37 7.12 18.30
N LYS A 88 21.11 7.03 17.87
CA LYS A 88 19.93 7.45 18.64
C LYS A 88 19.47 6.42 19.70
N GLY A 89 20.17 5.30 19.84
CA GLY A 89 19.86 4.24 20.81
C GLY A 89 18.61 3.42 20.47
N TRP A 90 18.13 3.49 19.23
CA TRP A 90 16.96 2.76 18.74
C TRP A 90 17.40 1.52 17.93
N TRP A 91 18.10 0.59 18.58
CA TRP A 91 18.61 -0.63 17.92
C TRP A 91 18.58 -1.83 18.86
N GLY A 92 18.36 -3.02 18.29
CA GLY A 92 18.37 -4.26 19.06
C GLY A 92 17.11 -4.48 19.92
N PRO A 93 17.09 -5.57 20.70
CA PRO A 93 16.08 -5.82 21.72
C PRO A 93 16.13 -4.76 22.83
N ARG A 94 14.98 -4.38 23.37
CA ARG A 94 14.86 -3.48 24.52
C ARG A 94 13.67 -3.89 25.38
N ASP A 95 13.90 -3.96 26.67
CA ASP A 95 12.83 -4.15 27.64
C ASP A 95 12.03 -2.86 27.81
N THR A 96 10.71 -3.01 27.77
CA THR A 96 9.73 -1.94 27.94
C THR A 96 8.49 -2.51 28.63
N THR A 97 7.55 -1.65 28.97
CA THR A 97 6.22 -2.06 29.41
C THR A 97 5.27 -2.03 28.22
N ASP A 98 4.45 -3.06 28.08
CA ASP A 98 3.36 -3.08 27.12
C ASP A 98 2.29 -2.04 27.56
N PRO A 99 1.93 -1.06 26.72
CA PRO A 99 1.02 0.02 27.11
C PRO A 99 -0.42 -0.47 27.29
N VAL A 100 -0.77 -1.64 26.76
CA VAL A 100 -2.12 -2.22 26.85
C VAL A 100 -2.23 -3.12 28.08
N THR A 101 -1.28 -4.02 28.26
CA THR A 101 -1.35 -5.03 29.34
C THR A 101 -0.63 -4.61 30.63
N GLY A 102 0.29 -3.64 30.56
CA GLY A 102 1.12 -3.22 31.70
C GLY A 102 2.26 -4.19 32.05
N GLU A 103 2.40 -5.29 31.31
CA GLU A 103 3.41 -6.32 31.57
C GLU A 103 4.79 -5.94 30.99
N PRO A 104 5.89 -6.35 31.64
CA PRO A 104 7.23 -6.23 31.06
C PRO A 104 7.35 -7.07 29.78
N VAL A 105 7.79 -6.44 28.70
CA VAL A 105 7.99 -7.08 27.40
C VAL A 105 9.31 -6.63 26.79
N THR A 106 10.02 -7.57 26.16
CA THR A 106 11.17 -7.24 25.31
C THR A 106 10.66 -7.00 23.89
N ILE A 107 10.79 -5.77 23.40
CA ILE A 107 10.51 -5.43 22.00
C ILE A 107 11.80 -5.39 21.20
N GLN A 108 11.76 -5.84 19.95
CA GLN A 108 12.78 -5.42 19.01
C GLN A 108 12.57 -3.93 18.71
N GLN A 109 13.62 -3.10 18.71
CA GLN A 109 13.63 -1.75 18.14
C GLN A 109 14.08 -1.83 16.66
N GLY A 110 15.15 -1.15 16.27
CA GLY A 110 15.78 -1.31 14.97
C GLY A 110 16.49 -2.64 14.78
N SER A 111 16.48 -3.15 13.55
CA SER A 111 17.31 -4.26 13.08
C SER A 111 17.33 -4.29 11.56
N PRO A 112 18.30 -4.98 10.92
CA PRO A 112 18.38 -5.02 9.46
C PRO A 112 17.12 -5.61 8.82
N TRP A 113 16.55 -6.68 9.39
CA TRP A 113 15.32 -7.29 8.86
C TRP A 113 14.10 -6.39 9.07
N ARG A 114 14.05 -5.64 10.18
CA ARG A 114 12.93 -4.74 10.43
C ARG A 114 12.98 -3.57 9.46
N LEU A 115 14.15 -3.00 9.21
CA LEU A 115 14.31 -1.95 8.20
C LEU A 115 13.91 -2.44 6.80
N ASP A 116 14.24 -3.69 6.44
CA ASP A 116 13.74 -4.31 5.20
C ASP A 116 12.21 -4.38 5.15
N THR A 117 11.58 -4.85 6.23
CA THR A 117 10.11 -4.90 6.32
C THR A 117 9.49 -3.50 6.24
N ILE A 118 10.03 -2.53 6.99
CA ILE A 118 9.56 -1.13 6.96
C ILE A 118 9.64 -0.57 5.54
N PHE A 119 10.78 -0.74 4.88
CA PHE A 119 10.99 -0.26 3.52
C PHE A 119 10.00 -0.90 2.55
N ARG A 120 9.97 -2.24 2.48
CA ARG A 120 9.13 -2.98 1.52
C ARG A 120 7.64 -2.68 1.72
N THR A 121 7.17 -2.72 2.95
CA THR A 121 5.76 -2.47 3.28
C THR A 121 5.36 -1.05 2.86
N ASN A 122 6.12 -0.03 3.27
CA ASN A 122 5.79 1.35 2.95
C ASN A 122 5.89 1.62 1.45
N MET A 123 6.96 1.18 0.79
CA MET A 123 7.11 1.38 -0.65
C MET A 123 5.99 0.70 -1.43
N SER A 124 5.60 -0.54 -1.09
CA SER A 124 4.47 -1.21 -1.73
C SER A 124 3.15 -0.45 -1.58
N VAL A 125 2.86 0.09 -0.39
CA VAL A 125 1.66 0.92 -0.14
C VAL A 125 1.71 2.20 -0.98
N LEU A 126 2.84 2.91 -0.98
CA LEU A 126 3.02 4.18 -1.68
C LEU A 126 2.89 4.02 -3.21
N TYR A 127 3.54 3.00 -3.78
CA TYR A 127 3.41 2.69 -5.21
C TYR A 127 1.99 2.25 -5.59
N SER A 128 1.32 1.48 -4.72
CA SER A 128 -0.06 1.04 -4.98
C SER A 128 -1.03 2.21 -4.94
N ALA A 129 -0.85 3.16 -4.02
CA ALA A 129 -1.64 4.39 -3.98
C ALA A 129 -1.43 5.26 -5.23
N GLY A 130 -0.18 5.39 -5.70
CA GLY A 130 0.13 6.08 -6.95
C GLY A 130 -0.55 5.41 -8.16
N ARG A 131 -0.49 4.09 -8.24
CA ARG A 131 -1.13 3.30 -9.30
C ARG A 131 -2.64 3.42 -9.29
N TRP A 132 -3.26 3.39 -8.11
CA TRP A 132 -4.70 3.61 -7.96
C TRP A 132 -5.12 4.95 -8.58
N ALA A 133 -4.41 6.03 -8.26
CA ALA A 133 -4.70 7.34 -8.83
C ALA A 133 -4.51 7.38 -10.36
N GLU A 134 -3.47 6.73 -10.90
CA GLU A 134 -3.27 6.54 -12.36
C GLU A 134 -4.39 5.78 -13.04
N GLN A 135 -4.90 4.74 -12.39
CA GLN A 135 -5.97 3.94 -12.95
C GLN A 135 -7.31 4.67 -12.88
N MET A 136 -7.59 5.37 -11.79
CA MET A 136 -8.81 6.16 -11.61
C MET A 136 -8.94 7.30 -12.63
N GLU A 137 -7.84 7.98 -12.98
CA GLU A 137 -7.87 9.01 -14.02
C GLU A 137 -8.06 8.45 -15.44
N ASN A 138 -8.02 7.14 -15.62
CA ASN A 138 -8.07 6.47 -16.91
C ASN A 138 -9.23 5.47 -17.02
N VAL A 139 -10.24 5.59 -16.16
CA VAL A 139 -11.37 4.64 -16.13
C VAL A 139 -12.25 4.73 -17.37
N ASP A 140 -12.30 5.88 -18.04
CA ASP A 140 -13.08 6.06 -19.27
C ASP A 140 -12.56 5.15 -20.40
N ASP A 141 -11.24 5.05 -20.56
CA ASP A 141 -10.61 4.21 -21.58
C ASP A 141 -10.33 2.78 -21.09
N ARG A 142 -10.09 2.62 -19.79
CA ARG A 142 -9.69 1.35 -19.15
C ARG A 142 -10.53 1.03 -17.90
N PRO A 143 -11.85 0.80 -18.06
CA PRO A 143 -12.76 0.63 -16.93
C PRO A 143 -12.66 -0.75 -16.26
N TYR A 144 -11.93 -1.71 -16.83
CA TYR A 144 -11.82 -3.06 -16.30
C TYR A 144 -10.48 -3.26 -15.63
N TRP A 145 -10.48 -3.71 -14.39
CA TRP A 145 -9.27 -3.96 -13.63
C TRP A 145 -9.10 -5.47 -13.42
N MET A 146 -7.87 -5.94 -13.61
CA MET A 146 -7.50 -7.33 -13.43
C MET A 146 -6.53 -7.48 -12.26
N TYR A 147 -6.90 -8.31 -11.30
CA TYR A 147 -6.03 -8.66 -10.20
C TYR A 147 -4.89 -9.56 -10.69
N THR A 148 -3.65 -9.23 -10.31
CA THR A 148 -2.47 -10.01 -10.68
C THR A 148 -1.64 -10.37 -9.47
N GLY A 149 -1.44 -11.66 -9.23
CA GLY A 149 -0.40 -12.18 -8.34
C GLY A 149 0.79 -12.65 -9.17
N ILE A 150 2.02 -12.42 -8.67
CA ILE A 150 3.22 -13.05 -9.24
C ILE A 150 3.08 -14.56 -9.06
N ASN A 151 3.14 -15.30 -10.17
CA ASN A 151 3.00 -16.76 -10.16
C ASN A 151 4.34 -17.43 -9.79
N ASP A 152 4.73 -17.29 -8.52
CA ASP A 152 5.89 -17.95 -7.93
C ASP A 152 5.52 -18.59 -6.57
N SER A 153 6.48 -19.27 -5.94
CA SER A 153 6.30 -19.91 -4.63
C SER A 153 6.20 -18.93 -3.45
N HIS A 154 6.50 -17.66 -3.65
CA HIS A 154 6.52 -16.63 -2.60
C HIS A 154 5.19 -15.85 -2.52
N THR A 155 4.31 -15.98 -3.51
CA THR A 155 2.94 -15.46 -3.44
C THR A 155 2.05 -16.46 -2.71
N ARG A 156 1.27 -15.96 -1.74
CA ARG A 156 0.34 -16.80 -1.00
C ARG A 156 -0.68 -17.43 -1.96
N LYS A 157 -0.93 -18.72 -1.81
CA LYS A 157 -1.91 -19.46 -2.65
C LYS A 157 -3.29 -18.82 -2.62
N SER A 158 -3.72 -18.29 -1.47
CA SER A 158 -4.98 -17.56 -1.34
C SER A 158 -5.02 -16.31 -2.24
N HIS A 159 -3.93 -15.55 -2.34
CA HIS A 159 -3.88 -14.38 -3.23
C HIS A 159 -3.77 -14.79 -4.70
N LEU A 160 -3.10 -15.91 -5.00
CA LEU A 160 -3.00 -16.43 -6.36
C LEU A 160 -4.36 -16.92 -6.89
N ALA A 161 -5.27 -17.34 -6.00
CA ALA A 161 -6.66 -17.66 -6.39
C ALA A 161 -7.43 -16.45 -6.96
N LEU A 162 -6.98 -15.23 -6.70
CA LEU A 162 -7.53 -14.01 -7.29
C LEU A 162 -6.86 -13.65 -8.64
N HIS A 163 -5.78 -14.31 -9.03
CA HIS A 163 -5.05 -13.99 -10.26
C HIS A 163 -5.97 -14.15 -11.49
N GLY A 164 -6.04 -13.11 -12.31
CA GLY A 164 -6.89 -13.08 -13.50
C GLY A 164 -8.35 -12.72 -13.23
N LEU A 165 -8.75 -12.49 -11.98
CA LEU A 165 -10.06 -11.92 -11.66
C LEU A 165 -10.18 -10.54 -12.29
N VAL A 166 -11.14 -10.37 -13.19
CA VAL A 166 -11.45 -9.10 -13.85
C VAL A 166 -12.79 -8.58 -13.34
N LEU A 167 -12.78 -7.35 -12.83
CA LEU A 167 -13.96 -6.63 -12.34
C LEU A 167 -13.94 -5.22 -12.91
N ARG A 168 -15.08 -4.52 -12.92
CA ARG A 168 -15.09 -3.08 -13.25
C ARG A 168 -14.42 -2.28 -12.13
N TYR A 169 -13.83 -1.13 -12.44
CA TYR A 169 -13.06 -0.32 -11.50
C TYR A 169 -13.85 0.13 -10.25
N ASP A 170 -15.16 0.28 -10.36
CA ASP A 170 -16.08 0.72 -9.31
C ASP A 170 -16.70 -0.45 -8.52
N ASP A 171 -16.30 -1.69 -8.82
CA ASP A 171 -16.72 -2.86 -8.06
C ASP A 171 -16.21 -2.76 -6.60
N PRO A 172 -17.07 -3.03 -5.59
CA PRO A 172 -16.71 -2.86 -4.18
C PRO A 172 -15.54 -3.74 -3.74
N PHE A 173 -15.21 -4.80 -4.48
CA PHE A 173 -14.00 -5.58 -4.28
C PHE A 173 -12.75 -4.71 -4.21
N TRP A 174 -12.63 -3.70 -5.08
CA TRP A 174 -11.42 -2.86 -5.14
C TRP A 174 -11.27 -1.99 -3.90
N GLN A 175 -12.34 -1.66 -3.19
CA GLN A 175 -12.22 -0.88 -1.94
C GLN A 175 -11.55 -1.69 -0.82
N ALA A 176 -11.61 -3.02 -0.88
CA ALA A 176 -11.12 -3.89 0.19
C ALA A 176 -9.94 -4.79 -0.20
N PHE A 177 -9.79 -5.12 -1.49
CA PHE A 177 -8.79 -6.08 -2.00
C PHE A 177 -7.79 -5.46 -2.98
N TYR A 178 -7.79 -4.13 -3.18
CA TYR A 178 -6.75 -3.50 -3.98
C TYR A 178 -5.41 -3.63 -3.26
N PRO A 179 -4.42 -4.34 -3.84
CA PRO A 179 -3.18 -4.66 -3.14
C PRO A 179 -2.44 -3.43 -2.58
N PRO A 180 -1.68 -3.61 -1.48
CA PRO A 180 -1.37 -4.88 -0.81
C PRO A 180 -2.47 -5.39 0.14
N ASN A 181 -2.71 -6.71 0.09
CA ASN A 181 -3.71 -7.42 0.91
C ASN A 181 -3.11 -8.08 2.17
N GLY A 182 -1.86 -7.74 2.50
CA GLY A 182 -1.12 -8.37 3.58
C GLY A 182 0.36 -8.04 3.58
N TRP A 183 1.04 -8.48 4.64
CA TRP A 183 2.48 -8.29 4.78
C TRP A 183 3.25 -8.94 3.64
N ARG A 184 4.22 -8.20 3.07
CA ARG A 184 5.03 -8.62 1.91
C ARG A 184 4.19 -9.03 0.69
N CYS A 185 2.98 -8.49 0.54
CA CYS A 185 2.18 -8.73 -0.65
C CYS A 185 2.91 -8.19 -1.90
N ARG A 186 2.87 -8.99 -2.98
CA ARG A 186 3.47 -8.68 -4.29
C ARG A 186 2.43 -8.74 -5.41
N CYS A 187 1.16 -8.63 -5.04
CA CYS A 187 0.07 -8.54 -6.00
C CYS A 187 -0.04 -7.11 -6.54
N GLY A 188 -0.69 -6.95 -7.68
CA GLY A 188 -0.98 -5.67 -8.30
C GLY A 188 -2.28 -5.71 -9.09
N VAL A 189 -2.54 -4.63 -9.82
CA VAL A 189 -3.75 -4.46 -10.65
C VAL A 189 -3.34 -3.95 -12.02
N ILE A 190 -3.92 -4.54 -13.06
CA ILE A 190 -3.73 -4.13 -14.45
C ILE A 190 -5.04 -3.51 -14.95
N ALA A 191 -4.99 -2.28 -15.48
CA ALA A 191 -6.14 -1.62 -16.10
C ALA A 191 -6.25 -2.01 -17.58
N LEU A 192 -7.43 -2.45 -17.99
CA LEU A 192 -7.76 -3.05 -19.27
C LEU A 192 -8.86 -2.26 -19.96
N SER A 193 -8.69 -2.06 -21.26
CA SER A 193 -9.75 -1.57 -22.14
C SER A 193 -10.76 -2.68 -22.46
N ALA A 194 -11.93 -2.32 -22.97
CA ALA A 194 -12.87 -3.32 -23.49
C ALA A 194 -12.27 -4.15 -24.65
N ALA A 195 -11.37 -3.56 -25.43
CA ALA A 195 -10.64 -4.27 -26.48
C ALA A 195 -9.64 -5.29 -25.90
N ASP A 196 -8.91 -4.94 -24.84
CA ASP A 196 -8.02 -5.86 -24.12
C ASP A 196 -8.80 -7.08 -23.59
N VAL A 197 -9.96 -6.84 -22.97
CA VAL A 197 -10.84 -7.90 -22.43
C VAL A 197 -11.28 -8.85 -23.54
N ARG A 198 -11.77 -8.33 -24.67
CA ARG A 198 -12.20 -9.14 -25.82
C ARG A 198 -11.05 -9.90 -26.46
N ALA A 199 -9.93 -9.23 -26.74
CA ALA A 199 -8.79 -9.81 -27.43
C ALA A 199 -8.16 -10.96 -26.62
N ARG A 200 -8.20 -10.88 -25.29
CA ARG A 200 -7.66 -11.89 -24.38
C ARG A 200 -8.70 -12.91 -23.92
N GLY A 201 -9.96 -12.80 -24.36
CA GLY A 201 -11.05 -13.69 -23.95
C GLY A 201 -11.32 -13.68 -22.44
N LEU A 202 -11.10 -12.54 -21.77
CA LEU A 202 -11.24 -12.43 -20.33
C LEU A 202 -12.71 -12.32 -19.93
N LYS A 203 -13.09 -13.03 -18.87
CA LYS A 203 -14.43 -12.92 -18.28
C LYS A 203 -14.44 -11.79 -17.24
N VAL A 204 -15.27 -10.79 -17.48
CA VAL A 204 -15.59 -9.77 -16.46
C VAL A 204 -16.63 -10.36 -15.52
N SER A 205 -16.34 -10.31 -14.23
CA SER A 205 -17.21 -10.75 -13.15
C SER A 205 -17.79 -9.54 -12.40
N ASP A 206 -18.71 -9.81 -11.49
CA ASP A 206 -19.21 -8.88 -10.48
C ASP A 206 -18.99 -9.52 -9.11
N SER A 207 -18.55 -8.74 -8.12
CA SER A 207 -18.24 -9.28 -6.81
C SER A 207 -19.48 -9.61 -5.97
N GLY A 208 -20.61 -8.95 -6.22
CA GLY A 208 -21.93 -9.23 -5.63
C GLY A 208 -21.92 -9.88 -4.24
N SER A 209 -22.50 -11.07 -4.14
CA SER A 209 -22.57 -11.87 -2.91
C SER A 209 -21.29 -12.66 -2.60
N ALA A 210 -20.27 -12.60 -3.45
CA ALA A 210 -18.98 -13.23 -3.19
C ALA A 210 -18.14 -12.43 -2.17
N MET A 211 -18.44 -11.14 -1.98
CA MET A 211 -17.85 -10.32 -0.92
C MET A 211 -18.46 -10.65 0.45
N GLY A 212 -17.63 -10.63 1.48
CA GLY A 212 -18.07 -10.79 2.86
C GLY A 212 -17.03 -10.29 3.86
N TRP A 213 -17.31 -10.46 5.14
CA TRP A 213 -16.42 -10.10 6.23
C TRP A 213 -16.32 -11.26 7.24
N GLU A 214 -15.15 -11.45 7.83
CA GLU A 214 -14.96 -12.41 8.91
C GLU A 214 -14.14 -11.81 10.04
N LEU A 215 -14.44 -12.21 11.28
CA LEU A 215 -13.63 -11.84 12.44
C LEU A 215 -12.35 -12.66 12.46
N LYS A 216 -11.21 -11.99 12.55
CA LYS A 216 -9.89 -12.60 12.68
C LYS A 216 -9.19 -12.07 13.92
N LEU A 217 -8.53 -12.98 14.64
CA LEU A 217 -7.75 -12.65 15.82
C LEU A 217 -6.54 -11.78 15.41
N VAL A 218 -6.44 -10.61 16.03
CA VAL A 218 -5.34 -9.64 15.87
C VAL A 218 -4.18 -10.07 16.75
N SER A 219 -4.46 -10.35 18.03
CA SER A 219 -3.45 -10.68 19.03
C SER A 219 -3.96 -11.76 19.96
N GLU A 220 -3.19 -12.86 20.05
CA GLU A 220 -3.44 -13.92 21.03
C GLU A 220 -3.34 -13.42 22.47
N LYS A 221 -2.59 -12.34 22.71
CA LYS A 221 -2.38 -11.78 24.05
C LYS A 221 -3.57 -10.96 24.54
N THR A 222 -4.15 -10.14 23.66
CA THR A 222 -5.27 -9.25 24.01
C THR A 222 -6.63 -9.88 23.72
N GLY A 223 -6.68 -10.95 22.91
CA GLY A 223 -7.93 -11.53 22.43
C GLY A 223 -8.66 -10.63 21.42
N GLU A 224 -8.02 -9.55 20.96
CA GLU A 224 -8.62 -8.58 20.06
C GLU A 224 -8.97 -9.23 18.71
N MET A 225 -10.20 -8.98 18.24
CA MET A 225 -10.71 -9.47 16.97
C MET A 225 -11.00 -8.30 16.05
N GLN A 226 -10.64 -8.42 14.78
CA GLN A 226 -10.93 -7.41 13.77
C GLN A 226 -11.58 -8.04 12.54
N ASN A 227 -12.52 -7.32 11.93
CA ASN A 227 -13.11 -7.73 10.68
C ASN A 227 -12.09 -7.61 9.54
N VAL A 228 -11.94 -8.70 8.79
CA VAL A 228 -11.18 -8.73 7.54
C VAL A 228 -12.10 -9.01 6.37
N ALA A 229 -11.84 -8.35 5.24
CA ALA A 229 -12.59 -8.58 4.03
C ALA A 229 -12.29 -9.98 3.47
N THR A 230 -13.34 -10.63 2.99
CA THR A 230 -13.30 -11.95 2.36
C THR A 230 -13.92 -11.90 0.97
N PHE A 231 -13.42 -12.75 0.08
CA PHE A 231 -13.94 -12.92 -1.27
C PHE A 231 -13.99 -14.40 -1.62
N ASN A 232 -15.14 -14.88 -2.09
CA ASN A 232 -15.32 -16.24 -2.54
C ASN A 232 -15.13 -16.37 -4.05
N THR A 233 -14.06 -17.03 -4.48
CA THR A 233 -13.77 -17.30 -5.90
C THR A 233 -14.64 -18.40 -6.52
N GLY A 234 -15.54 -19.01 -5.73
CA GLY A 234 -16.33 -20.19 -6.08
C GLY A 234 -15.66 -21.49 -5.64
N THR A 235 -14.32 -21.55 -5.67
CA THR A 235 -13.54 -22.71 -5.21
C THR A 235 -12.79 -22.46 -3.91
N THR A 236 -12.51 -21.19 -3.59
CA THR A 236 -11.68 -20.82 -2.44
C THR A 236 -12.16 -19.50 -1.87
N LYS A 237 -12.33 -19.46 -0.55
CA LYS A 237 -12.51 -18.22 0.20
C LYS A 237 -11.13 -17.59 0.45
N VAL A 238 -10.95 -16.37 -0.01
CA VAL A 238 -9.74 -15.57 0.18
C VAL A 238 -10.04 -14.50 1.21
N ALA A 239 -9.16 -14.34 2.21
CA ALA A 239 -9.27 -13.28 3.20
C ALA A 239 -8.02 -12.38 3.12
N THR A 240 -8.22 -11.09 3.35
CA THR A 240 -7.12 -10.15 3.60
C THR A 240 -6.49 -10.40 4.97
N ASP A 241 -5.26 -9.93 5.16
CA ASP A 241 -4.67 -9.87 6.51
C ASP A 241 -5.34 -8.77 7.35
N VAL A 242 -5.25 -8.92 8.67
CA VAL A 242 -5.67 -7.91 9.65
C VAL A 242 -4.99 -6.57 9.34
N GLY A 243 -5.75 -5.49 9.31
CA GLY A 243 -5.26 -4.16 8.95
C GLY A 243 -5.03 -3.90 7.45
N TRP A 244 -5.34 -4.85 6.56
CA TRP A 244 -5.12 -4.74 5.10
C TRP A 244 -6.40 -4.74 4.26
N SER A 245 -7.58 -4.69 4.88
CA SER A 245 -8.87 -4.68 4.18
C SER A 245 -9.26 -3.28 3.66
N TYR A 246 -8.36 -2.62 2.94
CA TYR A 246 -8.58 -1.28 2.38
C TYR A 246 -7.76 -1.06 1.10
N ALA A 247 -8.17 -0.08 0.30
CA ALA A 247 -7.41 0.39 -0.86
C ALA A 247 -6.49 1.57 -0.50
N PRO A 248 -5.15 1.44 -0.59
CA PRO A 248 -4.21 2.49 -0.22
C PRO A 248 -4.47 3.86 -0.87
N GLY A 249 -4.87 3.86 -2.14
CA GLY A 249 -5.10 5.07 -2.92
C GLY A 249 -6.53 5.60 -2.89
N ALA A 250 -7.51 4.88 -2.35
CA ALA A 250 -8.92 5.32 -2.39
C ALA A 250 -9.16 6.63 -1.61
N ALA A 251 -8.40 6.82 -0.53
CA ALA A 251 -8.43 8.03 0.27
C ALA A 251 -7.48 9.14 -0.25
N TYR A 252 -6.68 8.86 -1.28
CA TYR A 252 -5.86 9.90 -1.90
C TYR A 252 -6.77 10.98 -2.50
N ARG A 253 -6.47 12.23 -2.19
CA ARG A 253 -7.08 13.39 -2.85
C ARG A 253 -5.97 14.07 -3.65
N PRO A 254 -6.10 14.20 -4.97
CA PRO A 254 -5.07 14.83 -5.78
C PRO A 254 -4.87 16.29 -5.34
N ASP A 255 -3.62 16.75 -5.36
CA ASP A 255 -3.32 18.16 -5.11
C ASP A 255 -3.93 19.02 -6.24
N LEU A 256 -5.06 19.65 -5.95
CA LEU A 256 -5.79 20.48 -6.91
C LEU A 256 -5.01 21.75 -7.30
N ALA A 257 -4.00 22.15 -6.52
CA ALA A 257 -3.15 23.30 -6.83
C ALA A 257 -2.20 23.04 -8.02
N ARG A 258 -1.99 21.76 -8.41
CA ARG A 258 -1.16 21.40 -9.57
C ARG A 258 -1.82 21.72 -10.91
N TYR A 259 -3.15 21.84 -10.93
CA TYR A 259 -3.91 22.22 -12.11
C TYR A 259 -3.97 23.76 -12.16
N GLN A 260 -3.40 24.34 -13.22
CA GLN A 260 -3.34 25.78 -13.42
C GLN A 260 -4.09 26.18 -14.70
N GLY A 261 -4.51 27.43 -14.79
CA GLY A 261 -5.23 27.96 -15.96
C GLY A 261 -6.64 27.36 -16.09
N THR A 262 -7.09 27.17 -17.33
CA THR A 262 -8.47 26.75 -17.66
C THR A 262 -8.84 25.34 -17.18
N LEU A 263 -7.84 24.51 -16.83
CA LEU A 263 -8.06 23.16 -16.29
C LEU A 263 -8.32 23.14 -14.78
N GLN A 264 -8.00 24.22 -14.06
CA GLN A 264 -8.15 24.28 -12.61
C GLN A 264 -9.62 24.19 -12.15
N PRO A 265 -10.59 24.93 -12.74
CA PRO A 265 -12.00 24.82 -12.35
C PRO A 265 -12.58 23.45 -12.68
N LEU A 266 -12.20 22.87 -13.84
CA LEU A 266 -12.63 21.54 -14.27
C LEU A 266 -12.09 20.45 -13.33
N ALA A 267 -10.80 20.51 -12.99
CA ALA A 267 -10.20 19.58 -12.03
C ALA A 267 -10.83 19.70 -10.63
N GLN A 268 -11.18 20.90 -10.19
CA GLN A 268 -11.89 21.10 -8.91
C GLN A 268 -13.32 20.55 -8.93
N GLN A 269 -14.00 20.57 -10.07
CA GLN A 269 -15.35 20.03 -10.23
C GLN A 269 -15.35 18.50 -10.28
N GLU A 270 -14.43 17.90 -11.04
CA GLU A 270 -14.38 16.45 -11.29
C GLU A 270 -13.73 15.64 -10.14
N LEU A 271 -12.77 16.23 -9.41
CA LEU A 271 -11.96 15.50 -8.42
C LEU A 271 -12.36 15.76 -6.96
N ARG A 272 -13.46 16.49 -6.71
CA ARG A 272 -14.04 16.74 -5.36
C ARG A 272 -15.08 15.69 -4.93
N GLY A 273 -15.38 14.69 -5.77
CA GLY A 273 -16.28 13.57 -5.47
C GLY A 273 -15.72 12.58 -4.45
#